data_AF-A0A1B6IBM5-F1
#
_entry.id   AF-A0A1B6IBM5-F1
#
_cell.length_a   1.000
_cell.length_b   1.000
_cell.length_c   1.000
_cell.angle_alpha   90.00
_cell.angle_beta   90.00
_cell.angle_gamma   90.00
#
_symmetry.space_group_name_H-M   'P 1'
#
loop_
_entity.id
_entity.type
_entity.pdbx_description
1 polymer ?
#
loop_
_entity_poly.entity_id
_entity_poly.type
_entity_poly.pdbx_seq_one_letter_code
_entity_poly.pdbx_strand_id
1 'polypeptide(L)'
;WASGYLWNKASHTSHSIPIDYTASQQVITVLSASQTGNARRLAVQLYEDLLAAQLSVVIINAGDYKFKQIAQEKWLLIVTSTQGDGDPPEEAIALYKYLFSKKAPVLNNIQFAIFGLGDSSYTYFA
;
A
#
# COMPACT_ATOMS: atom_id res chain seq x y z
N TRP A 1 -39.49 -49.84 6.03
CA TRP A 1 -38.43 -50.53 6.78
C TRP A 1 -37.16 -50.42 5.96
N ALA A 2 -36.18 -49.68 6.48
CA ALA A 2 -34.77 -49.58 6.12
C ALA A 2 -34.31 -49.98 4.71
N SER A 3 -34.02 -48.99 3.87
CA SER A 3 -32.95 -49.10 2.87
C SER A 3 -31.81 -48.18 3.30
N GLY A 4 -31.04 -48.66 4.27
CA GLY A 4 -29.75 -48.08 4.62
C GLY A 4 -28.65 -48.50 3.65
N TYR A 5 -27.49 -47.87 3.87
CA TYR A 5 -26.16 -48.32 3.47
C TYR A 5 -25.66 -47.91 2.07
N LEU A 6 -25.38 -46.61 1.97
CA LEU A 6 -24.04 -46.04 1.72
C LEU A 6 -23.07 -46.88 0.86
N TRP A 7 -22.61 -46.31 -0.27
CA TRP A 7 -21.31 -45.62 -0.38
C TRP A 7 -20.78 -45.56 -1.83
N ASN A 8 -20.74 -44.34 -2.36
CA ASN A 8 -19.60 -43.69 -3.02
C ASN A 8 -18.83 -44.44 -4.15
N LYS A 9 -18.92 -43.93 -5.38
CA LYS A 9 -17.86 -43.11 -6.01
C LYS A 9 -18.18 -42.84 -7.49
N ALA A 10 -17.70 -41.68 -7.94
CA ALA A 10 -17.51 -41.23 -9.33
C ALA A 10 -18.70 -40.55 -10.03
N SER A 11 -18.92 -39.28 -9.68
CA SER A 11 -19.08 -38.26 -10.72
C SER A 11 -18.74 -36.87 -10.15
N HIS A 12 -17.51 -36.43 -10.45
CA HIS A 12 -17.04 -35.05 -10.54
C HIS A 12 -17.91 -33.98 -9.87
N THR A 13 -17.60 -33.67 -8.61
CA THR A 13 -17.91 -32.35 -8.05
C THR A 13 -16.58 -31.71 -7.70
N SER A 14 -16.12 -30.86 -8.60
CA SER A 14 -15.10 -29.85 -8.35
C SER A 14 -15.47 -29.14 -7.05
N HIS A 15 -14.78 -29.45 -5.97
CA HIS A 15 -14.83 -28.65 -4.74
C HIS A 15 -14.11 -27.34 -5.06
N SER A 16 -14.82 -26.38 -5.66
CA SER A 16 -14.50 -24.98 -5.48
C SER A 16 -14.74 -24.70 -4.00
N ILE A 17 -13.67 -24.60 -3.23
CA ILE A 17 -13.74 -24.02 -1.89
C ILE A 17 -14.45 -22.68 -2.07
N PRO A 18 -15.60 -22.42 -1.41
CA PRO A 18 -16.16 -21.09 -1.40
C PRO A 18 -15.19 -20.26 -0.59
N ILE A 19 -14.35 -19.51 -1.30
CA ILE A 19 -13.54 -18.46 -0.71
C ILE A 19 -14.58 -17.38 -0.39
N ASP A 20 -15.03 -17.34 0.86
CA ASP A 20 -15.79 -16.22 1.38
C ASP A 20 -14.89 -14.99 1.32
N TYR A 21 -14.85 -14.32 0.16
CA TYR A 21 -14.30 -12.98 0.01
C TYR A 21 -15.27 -11.99 0.63
N THR A 22 -15.49 -12.08 1.94
CA THR A 22 -15.90 -10.90 2.72
C THR A 22 -14.65 -10.15 3.20
N ALA A 23 -13.66 -10.02 2.32
CA ALA A 23 -12.62 -9.03 2.50
C ALA A 23 -13.29 -7.70 2.20
N SER A 24 -13.61 -6.92 3.25
CA SER A 24 -13.82 -5.48 3.10
C SER A 24 -12.72 -4.98 2.17
N GLN A 25 -13.06 -4.56 0.96
CA GLN A 25 -12.11 -4.26 -0.11
C GLN A 25 -11.02 -3.33 0.43
N GLN A 26 -9.89 -3.89 0.86
CA GLN A 26 -8.88 -3.14 1.60
C GLN A 26 -8.11 -2.36 0.56
N VAL A 27 -8.46 -1.09 0.42
CA VAL A 27 -7.81 -0.19 -0.53
C VAL A 27 -6.40 0.09 -0.05
N ILE A 28 -5.42 -0.19 -0.92
CA ILE A 28 -4.02 0.13 -0.71
C ILE A 28 -3.78 1.53 -1.27
N THR A 29 -3.39 2.45 -0.40
CA THR A 29 -3.07 3.83 -0.82
C THR A 29 -1.58 3.92 -1.10
N VAL A 30 -1.21 4.23 -2.35
CA VAL A 30 0.18 4.45 -2.78
C VAL A 30 0.43 5.95 -2.89
N LEU A 31 1.27 6.49 -2.01
CA LEU A 31 1.73 7.87 -2.06
C LEU A 31 3.00 7.95 -2.90
N SER A 32 2.97 8.81 -3.93
CA SER A 32 4.14 9.14 -4.74
C SER A 32 4.67 10.52 -4.35
N ALA A 33 5.94 10.58 -4.00
CA ALA A 33 6.63 11.83 -3.72
C ALA A 33 7.93 11.87 -4.54
N SER A 34 7.98 12.73 -5.56
CA SER A 34 9.12 12.76 -6.47
C SER A 34 9.40 14.15 -6.98
N GLN A 35 10.66 14.58 -6.95
CA GLN A 35 11.05 15.86 -7.53
C GLN A 35 11.25 15.78 -9.06
N THR A 36 11.97 14.76 -9.53
CA THR A 36 12.32 14.58 -10.95
C THR A 36 11.49 13.50 -11.64
N GLY A 37 10.53 12.88 -10.94
CA GLY A 37 9.61 11.90 -11.48
C GLY A 37 10.07 10.44 -11.43
N ASN A 38 11.29 10.14 -10.98
CA ASN A 38 11.78 8.75 -10.84
C ASN A 38 10.93 7.93 -9.86
N ALA A 39 10.70 8.47 -8.65
CA ALA A 39 9.85 7.83 -7.65
C ALA A 39 8.38 7.71 -8.12
N ARG A 40 7.92 8.67 -8.93
CA ARG A 40 6.58 8.61 -9.53
C ARG A 40 6.44 7.45 -10.49
N ARG A 41 7.44 7.20 -11.35
CA ARG A 41 7.42 6.06 -12.29
C ARG A 41 7.37 4.73 -11.55
N LEU A 42 8.14 4.58 -10.48
CA LEU A 42 8.14 3.37 -9.66
C LEU A 42 6.83 3.19 -8.90
N ALA A 43 6.24 4.28 -8.40
CA ALA A 43 4.91 4.22 -7.79
C ALA A 43 3.83 3.78 -8.79
N VAL A 44 3.91 4.22 -10.04
CA VAL A 44 3.01 3.78 -11.12
C VAL A 44 3.24 2.29 -11.44
N GLN A 45 4.49 1.85 -11.57
CA GLN A 45 4.79 0.43 -11.81
C GLN A 45 4.23 -0.47 -10.70
N LEU A 46 4.44 -0.08 -9.44
CA LEU A 46 3.91 -0.76 -8.28
C LEU A 46 2.37 -0.77 -8.27
N TYR A 47 1.73 0.33 -8.68
CA TYR A 47 0.28 0.42 -8.84
C TYR A 47 -0.23 -0.59 -9.88
N GLU A 48 0.42 -0.69 -11.04
CA GLU A 48 0.07 -1.67 -12.08
C GLU A 48 0.26 -3.12 -11.60
N ASP A 49 1.34 -3.40 -10.87
CA ASP A 49 1.58 -4.74 -10.30
C ASP A 49 0.51 -5.13 -9.27
N LEU A 50 0.08 -4.18 -8.43
CA LEU A 50 -0.99 -4.38 -7.45
C LEU A 50 -2.36 -4.56 -8.12
N LEU A 51 -2.63 -3.81 -9.19
CA LEU A 51 -3.83 -4.01 -10.00
C LEU A 51 -3.83 -5.39 -10.69
N ALA A 52 -2.69 -5.82 -11.23
CA ALA A 52 -2.54 -7.13 -11.85
C ALA A 52 -2.76 -8.27 -10.83
N ALA A 53 -2.40 -8.04 -9.56
CA ALA A 53 -2.71 -8.92 -8.44
C ALA A 53 -4.19 -8.86 -7.98
N GLN A 54 -5.06 -8.14 -8.69
CA GLN A 54 -6.49 -7.97 -8.38
C GLN A 54 -6.75 -7.29 -7.02
N LEU A 55 -5.79 -6.50 -6.55
CA LEU A 55 -5.93 -5.70 -5.34
C LEU A 55 -6.53 -4.34 -5.67
N SER A 56 -7.29 -3.79 -4.73
CA SER A 56 -7.79 -2.42 -4.86
C SER A 56 -6.71 -1.45 -4.43
N VAL A 57 -6.18 -0.68 -5.38
CA VAL A 57 -5.10 0.26 -5.14
C VAL A 57 -5.48 1.64 -5.66
N VAL A 58 -5.02 2.68 -4.96
CA VAL A 58 -5.18 4.08 -5.37
C VAL A 58 -3.82 4.75 -5.29
N ILE A 59 -3.43 5.46 -6.35
CA ILE A 59 -2.21 6.27 -6.36
C ILE A 59 -2.55 7.75 -6.14
N ILE A 60 -1.84 8.39 -5.21
CA ILE A 60 -2.02 9.81 -4.86
C ILE A 60 -0.64 10.48 -4.85
N ASN A 61 -0.55 11.72 -5.31
CA ASN A 61 0.66 12.52 -5.14
C ASN A 61 0.75 13.06 -3.71
N ALA A 62 1.93 13.04 -3.10
CA ALA A 62 2.12 13.48 -1.73
C ALA A 62 1.70 14.95 -1.50
N GLY A 63 1.80 15.81 -2.51
CA GLY A 63 1.34 17.21 -2.44
C GLY A 63 -0.18 17.35 -2.38
N ASP A 64 -0.92 16.46 -3.05
CA ASP A 64 -2.39 16.44 -3.05
C ASP A 64 -2.97 15.61 -1.90
N TYR A 65 -2.11 14.92 -1.14
CA TYR A 65 -2.55 14.01 -0.09
C TYR A 65 -3.04 14.76 1.14
N LYS A 66 -4.24 14.41 1.60
CA LYS A 66 -4.82 14.95 2.85
C LYS A 66 -4.19 14.26 4.05
N PHE A 67 -3.00 14.70 4.45
CA PHE A 67 -2.20 14.13 5.54
C PHE A 67 -2.96 13.97 6.89
N LYS A 68 -4.04 14.72 7.14
CA LYS A 68 -4.89 14.55 8.33
C LYS A 68 -5.71 13.25 8.33
N GLN A 69 -5.93 12.64 7.16
CA GLN A 69 -6.71 11.40 6.99
C GLN A 69 -5.84 10.15 7.12
N ILE A 70 -4.52 10.29 7.29
CA ILE A 70 -3.58 9.16 7.36
C ILE A 70 -3.94 8.12 8.43
N ALA A 71 -4.57 8.53 9.54
CA ALA A 71 -5.01 7.61 10.59
C ALA A 71 -6.20 6.72 10.20
N GLN A 72 -6.90 7.05 9.11
CA GLN A 72 -8.04 6.27 8.60
C GLN A 72 -7.60 5.21 7.59
N GLU A 73 -6.38 5.35 7.05
CA GLU A 73 -5.81 4.40 6.11
C GLU A 73 -5.47 3.08 6.82
N LYS A 74 -5.75 1.96 6.15
CA LYS A 74 -5.36 0.63 6.64
C LYS A 74 -4.05 0.15 6.02
N TRP A 75 -3.81 0.48 4.76
CA TRP A 75 -2.64 0.08 3.99
C TRP A 75 -2.06 1.28 3.25
N LEU A 76 -0.83 1.64 3.58
CA LEU A 76 -0.16 2.82 3.05
C LEU A 76 1.22 2.47 2.50
N LEU A 77 1.40 2.56 1.19
CA LEU A 77 2.72 2.50 0.57
C LEU A 77 3.20 3.91 0.26
N ILE A 78 4.42 4.25 0.65
CA ILE A 78 5.03 5.55 0.39
C ILE A 78 6.24 5.33 -0.49
N VAL A 79 6.22 5.87 -1.71
CA VAL A 79 7.34 5.85 -2.64
C VAL A 79 7.90 7.27 -2.71
N THR A 80 9.07 7.49 -2.12
CA THR A 80 9.67 8.82 -1.96
C THR A 80 11.12 8.83 -2.40
N SER A 81 11.61 9.96 -2.92
CA SER A 81 13.03 10.17 -3.22
C SER A 81 13.67 11.13 -2.22
N THR A 82 14.83 10.81 -1.66
CA THR A 82 15.57 11.75 -0.81
C THR A 82 16.36 12.75 -1.67
N GLN A 83 16.62 13.95 -1.13
CA GLN A 83 17.45 14.98 -1.75
C GLN A 83 18.60 15.38 -0.85
N GLY A 84 19.76 15.63 -1.45
CA GLY A 84 20.93 16.19 -0.77
C GLY A 84 21.33 15.39 0.47
N ASP A 85 21.16 16.00 1.64
CA ASP A 85 21.53 15.44 2.95
C ASP A 85 20.42 14.57 3.59
N GLY A 86 19.45 14.09 2.80
CA GLY A 86 18.38 13.20 3.28
C GLY A 86 17.03 13.90 3.47
N ASP A 87 16.87 15.12 2.93
CA ASP A 87 15.60 15.83 3.02
C ASP A 87 14.52 15.16 2.14
N PRO A 88 13.26 15.11 2.61
CA PRO A 88 12.15 14.66 1.79
C PRO A 88 11.89 15.64 0.64
N PRO A 89 11.30 15.16 -0.48
CA PRO A 89 10.98 16.01 -1.61
C PRO A 89 9.91 17.04 -1.23
N GLU A 90 9.87 18.17 -1.94
CA GLU A 90 8.99 19.31 -1.60
C GLU A 90 7.53 18.92 -1.38
N GLU A 91 7.01 18.04 -2.24
CA GLU A 91 5.66 17.48 -2.20
C GLU A 91 5.36 16.71 -0.90
N ALA A 92 6.36 16.11 -0.26
CA ALA A 92 6.21 15.33 0.98
C ALA A 92 6.52 16.13 2.25
N ILE A 93 7.00 17.37 2.16
CA ILE A 93 7.38 18.18 3.33
C ILE A 93 6.19 18.38 4.27
N ALA A 94 4.99 18.61 3.75
CA ALA A 94 3.79 18.81 4.57
C ALA A 94 3.43 17.55 5.37
N LEU A 95 3.49 16.38 4.73
CA LEU A 95 3.27 15.09 5.36
C LEU A 95 4.33 14.80 6.42
N TYR A 96 5.61 15.01 6.08
CA TYR A 96 6.74 14.85 6.99
C TYR A 96 6.57 15.72 8.24
N LYS A 97 6.36 17.03 8.07
CA LYS A 97 6.15 17.94 9.21
C LYS A 97 4.97 17.54 10.07
N TYR A 98 3.89 17.02 9.48
CA TYR A 98 2.71 16.58 10.23
C TYR A 98 3.02 15.34 11.08
N LEU A 99 3.67 14.33 10.49
CA LEU A 99 4.05 13.08 11.17
C LEU A 99 5.05 13.30 12.32
N PHE A 100 5.96 14.27 12.19
CA PHE A 100 6.92 14.60 13.24
C PHE A 100 6.43 15.68 14.21
N SER A 101 5.19 16.17 14.06
CA SER A 101 4.61 17.16 14.96
C SER A 101 3.96 16.53 16.19
N LYS A 102 3.78 17.33 17.25
CA LYS A 102 2.99 16.93 18.43
C LYS A 102 1.50 16.64 18.14
N LYS A 103 1.03 16.93 16.93
CA LYS A 103 -0.35 16.69 16.46
C LYS A 103 -0.46 15.40 15.63
N ALA A 104 0.63 14.63 15.51
CA ALA A 104 0.63 13.36 14.81
C ALA A 104 -0.36 12.39 15.48
N PRO A 105 -1.27 11.78 14.71
CA PRO A 105 -2.18 10.79 15.25
C PRO A 105 -1.42 9.50 15.57
N VAL A 106 -1.93 8.74 16.53
CA VAL A 106 -1.39 7.42 16.85
C VAL A 106 -1.78 6.46 15.73
N LEU A 107 -0.77 5.92 15.04
CA LEU A 107 -0.89 5.06 13.87
C LEU A 107 -0.89 3.57 14.24
N ASN A 108 -1.75 3.14 15.18
CA ASN A 108 -1.72 1.76 15.67
C ASN A 108 -2.34 0.73 14.72
N ASN A 109 -3.21 1.16 13.81
CA ASN A 109 -4.02 0.27 12.96
C ASN A 109 -3.65 0.35 11.47
N ILE A 110 -2.56 1.04 11.13
CA ILE A 110 -2.09 1.19 9.75
C ILE A 110 -0.92 0.23 9.51
N GLN A 111 -0.99 -0.49 8.41
CA GLN A 111 0.17 -1.19 7.85
C GLN A 111 0.78 -0.30 6.79
N PHE A 112 2.07 -0.01 6.92
CA PHE A 112 2.76 0.85 5.97
C PHE A 112 4.07 0.24 5.49
N ALA A 113 4.44 0.58 4.26
CA ALA A 113 5.74 0.26 3.70
C ALA A 113 6.29 1.52 2.99
N ILE A 114 7.60 1.73 3.09
CA ILE A 114 8.26 2.90 2.52
C ILE A 114 9.33 2.42 1.55
N PHE A 115 9.27 2.91 0.33
CA PHE A 115 10.30 2.73 -0.69
C PHE A 115 11.02 4.05 -0.90
N GLY A 116 12.20 4.16 -0.28
CA GLY A 116 13.09 5.30 -0.42
C GLY A 116 14.01 5.13 -1.62
N LEU A 117 13.95 6.07 -2.57
CA LEU A 117 14.89 6.21 -3.65
C LEU A 117 15.99 7.19 -3.24
N GLY A 118 17.11 6.63 -2.83
CA GLY A 118 18.35 7.37 -2.58
C GLY A 118 19.43 6.96 -3.57
N ASP A 119 20.50 7.75 -3.61
CA ASP A 119 21.75 7.38 -4.26
C ASP A 119 22.79 7.13 -3.16
N SER A 120 23.43 5.96 -3.19
CA SER A 120 24.44 5.53 -2.22
C SER A 120 25.69 6.42 -2.20
N SER A 121 25.83 7.32 -3.17
CA SER A 121 26.91 8.31 -3.25
C SER A 121 26.73 9.47 -2.26
N TYR A 122 25.56 9.59 -1.62
CA TYR A 122 25.27 10.61 -0.62
C TYR A 122 25.51 10.11 0.80
N THR A 123 26.05 11.00 1.65
CA THR A 123 26.45 10.71 3.03
C THR A 123 25.31 10.21 3.93
N TYR A 124 24.06 10.50 3.56
CA TYR A 124 22.84 10.14 4.31
C TYR A 124 21.93 9.16 3.55
N PHE A 125 22.50 8.17 2.87
CA PHE A 125 21.75 7.04 2.33
C PHE A 125 21.37 6.07 3.44
N ALA A 126 20.07 5.91 3.71
CA ALA A 126 19.50 5.01 4.73
C ALA A 126 18.28 4.24 4.20
#